data_AF-A0A936MN21-F1
#
_entry.id   AF-A0A936MN21-F1
#
_cell.length_a   1.000
_cell.length_b   1.000
_cell.length_c   1.000
_cell.angle_alpha   90.00
_cell.angle_beta   90.00
_cell.angle_gamma   90.00
#
_symmetry.space_group_name_H-M   'P 1'
#
loop_
_entity.id
_entity.type
_entity.pdbx_description
1 polymer ?
#
loop_
_entity_poly.entity_id
_entity_poly.type
_entity_poly.pdbx_seq_one_letter_code
_entity_poly.pdbx_strand_id
1 'polypeptide(L)'
;MSKKNTDANHEHGPWLPLERAAAHLSMTVAALRKALERRATRGSDGATEARLDGVRARKFGRIWRVRFSDAWGLPEDESGVN
;
A
#
# COMPACT_ATOMS: atom_id res chain seq x y z
N MET A 1 31.29 -10.29 13.11
CA MET A 1 30.38 -11.03 12.19
C MET A 1 29.23 -10.11 11.83
N SER A 2 29.28 -9.54 10.62
CA SER A 2 28.32 -8.57 10.10
C SER A 2 26.97 -9.26 9.86
N LYS A 3 25.96 -8.93 10.66
CA LYS A 3 24.58 -9.18 10.26
C LYS A 3 24.27 -8.15 9.17
N LYS A 4 24.17 -8.61 7.92
CA LYS A 4 23.58 -7.85 6.82
C LYS A 4 22.26 -7.26 7.32
N ASN A 5 22.21 -5.96 7.61
CA ASN A 5 20.94 -5.25 7.62
C ASN A 5 20.49 -5.23 6.16
N THR A 6 19.86 -6.31 5.75
CA THR A 6 19.08 -6.36 4.53
C THR A 6 18.09 -5.22 4.65
N ASP A 7 18.20 -4.23 3.77
CA ASP A 7 17.22 -3.17 3.53
C ASP A 7 15.96 -3.77 2.91
N ALA A 8 15.49 -4.90 3.46
CA ALA A 8 14.18 -5.43 3.14
C ALA A 8 13.21 -4.38 3.64
N ASN A 9 12.84 -3.48 2.74
CA ASN A 9 11.59 -2.74 2.72
C ASN A 9 10.48 -3.79 2.92
N HIS A 10 10.29 -4.16 4.19
CA HIS A 10 9.36 -5.18 4.61
C HIS A 10 8.00 -4.54 4.39
N GLU A 11 7.45 -4.80 3.20
CA GLU A 11 6.04 -4.67 2.94
C GLU A 11 5.36 -5.63 3.92
N HIS A 12 5.07 -5.15 5.13
CA HIS A 12 4.46 -5.90 6.21
C HIS A 12 3.07 -5.32 6.39
N GLY A 13 2.06 -6.12 6.06
CA GLY A 13 0.67 -5.71 6.19
C GLY A 13 -0.29 -6.46 5.28
N PRO A 14 -1.58 -6.52 5.67
CA PRO A 14 -2.64 -7.06 4.82
C PRO A 14 -2.88 -6.15 3.62
N TRP A 15 -3.39 -6.72 2.53
CA TRP A 15 -3.91 -5.95 1.41
C TRP A 15 -5.22 -5.27 1.83
N LEU A 16 -5.21 -3.95 1.94
CA LEU A 16 -6.34 -3.15 2.34
C LEU A 16 -7.12 -2.63 1.12
N PRO A 17 -8.44 -2.46 1.25
CA PRO A 17 -9.23 -1.78 0.24
C PRO A 17 -8.77 -0.32 0.10
N LEU A 18 -8.92 0.22 -1.11
CA LEU A 18 -8.55 1.60 -1.42
C LEU A 18 -9.17 2.63 -0.46
N GLU A 19 -10.40 2.39 0.01
CA GLU A 19 -11.11 3.27 0.93
C GLU A 19 -10.42 3.39 2.29
N ARG A 20 -10.04 2.26 2.90
CA ARG A 20 -9.29 2.24 4.16
C ARG A 20 -7.92 2.87 3.99
N ALA A 21 -7.24 2.60 2.88
CA ALA A 21 -5.95 3.21 2.58
C ALA A 21 -6.05 4.73 2.39
N ALA A 22 -7.10 5.20 1.72
CA ALA A 22 -7.35 6.62 1.53
C ALA A 22 -7.64 7.32 2.87
N ALA A 23 -8.45 6.70 3.74
CA ALA A 23 -8.70 7.20 5.09
C ALA A 23 -7.40 7.29 5.92
N HIS A 24 -6.55 6.26 5.86
CA HIS A 24 -5.27 6.27 6.56
C HIS A 24 -4.31 7.34 6.04
N LEU A 25 -4.28 7.55 4.71
CA LEU A 25 -3.48 8.60 4.07
C LEU A 25 -4.09 10.00 4.18
N SER A 26 -5.25 10.16 4.86
CA SER A 26 -6.03 11.41 4.89
C SER A 26 -6.30 11.98 3.49
N MET A 27 -6.56 11.11 2.52
CA MET A 27 -6.89 11.45 1.13
C MET A 27 -8.30 10.96 0.76
N THR A 28 -8.90 11.56 -0.28
CA THR A 28 -10.11 10.99 -0.87
C THR A 28 -9.78 9.75 -1.69
N VAL A 29 -10.71 8.81 -1.76
CA VAL A 29 -10.60 7.58 -2.56
C VAL A 29 -10.29 7.90 -4.03
N ALA A 30 -10.94 8.94 -4.57
CA ALA A 30 -10.73 9.40 -5.94
C ALA A 30 -9.32 9.98 -6.14
N ALA A 31 -8.80 10.75 -5.18
CA ALA A 31 -7.45 11.30 -5.25
C ALA A 31 -6.39 10.19 -5.17
N LEU A 32 -6.57 9.23 -4.24
CA LEU A 32 -5.69 8.07 -4.13
C LEU A 32 -5.74 7.23 -5.41
N ARG A 33 -6.94 6.91 -5.92
CA ARG A 33 -7.10 6.19 -7.19
C ARG A 33 -6.35 6.87 -8.33
N LYS A 34 -6.55 8.18 -8.49
CA LYS A 34 -5.91 8.97 -9.56
C LYS A 34 -4.39 8.99 -9.41
N ALA A 35 -3.88 9.07 -8.17
CA ALA A 35 -2.45 8.98 -7.90
C ALA A 35 -1.88 7.60 -8.27
N LEU A 36 -2.60 6.52 -7.94
CA LEU A 36 -2.22 5.15 -8.29
C LEU A 36 -2.29 4.91 -9.80
N GLU A 37 -3.35 5.36 -10.48
CA GLU A 37 -3.50 5.24 -11.94
C GLU A 37 -2.42 6.02 -12.70
N ARG A 38 -1.99 7.18 -12.18
CA ARG A 38 -0.87 7.95 -12.77
C ARG A 38 0.48 7.25 -12.62
N ARG A 39 0.69 6.52 -11.53
CA ARG A 39 1.94 5.78 -11.23
C ARG A 39 1.83 4.30 -11.56
N ALA A 40 0.74 3.90 -12.19
CA ALA A 40 0.44 2.55 -12.56
C ALA A 40 1.46 2.07 -13.60
N THR A 41 2.24 1.09 -13.18
CA THR A 41 3.23 0.41 -14.02
C THR A 41 2.74 -1.01 -14.26
N ARG A 42 3.07 -1.55 -15.44
CA ARG A 42 2.79 -2.96 -15.74
C ARG A 42 3.86 -3.80 -15.04
N GLY A 43 3.44 -4.59 -14.05
CA GLY A 43 4.29 -5.56 -13.38
C GLY A 43 4.66 -6.71 -14.31
N SER A 44 5.70 -7.45 -13.94
CA SER A 44 6.24 -8.57 -14.73
C SER A 44 5.20 -9.68 -14.95
N ASP A 45 4.26 -9.85 -14.03
CA ASP A 45 3.13 -10.79 -14.13
C ASP A 45 1.99 -10.29 -15.04
N GLY A 46 2.17 -9.14 -15.70
CA GLY A 46 1.14 -8.48 -16.52
C GLY A 46 0.06 -7.74 -15.71
N ALA A 47 0.12 -7.79 -14.38
CA ALA A 47 -0.76 -7.03 -13.50
C ALA A 47 -0.39 -5.54 -13.49
N THR A 48 -1.36 -4.67 -13.20
CA THR A 48 -1.07 -3.24 -12.98
C THR A 48 -0.76 -3.02 -11.51
N GLU A 49 0.41 -2.46 -11.21
CA GLU A 49 0.86 -2.14 -9.86
C GLU A 49 1.35 -0.70 -9.79
N ALA A 50 1.25 -0.07 -8.64
CA ALA A 50 1.72 1.29 -8.41
C ALA A 50 2.49 1.33 -7.09
N ARG A 51 3.59 2.10 -7.07
CA ARG A 51 4.36 2.34 -5.85
C ARG A 51 4.36 3.85 -5.56
N LEU A 52 4.02 4.20 -4.34
CA LEU A 52 3.92 5.59 -3.87
C LEU A 52 4.52 5.66 -2.47
N ASP A 53 5.72 6.24 -2.33
CA ASP A 53 6.30 6.61 -1.04
C ASP A 53 6.33 5.50 0.03
N GLY A 54 6.47 4.22 -0.35
CA GLY A 54 6.40 3.07 0.58
C GLY A 54 5.02 2.39 0.65
N VAL A 55 4.06 2.86 -0.12
CA VAL A 55 2.76 2.21 -0.35
C VAL A 55 2.82 1.48 -1.69
N ARG A 56 2.45 0.19 -1.69
CA ARG A 56 2.28 -0.60 -2.91
C ARG A 56 0.80 -0.84 -3.16
N ALA A 57 0.32 -0.47 -4.34
CA ALA A 57 -1.02 -0.80 -4.78
C ALA A 57 -0.99 -1.78 -5.94
N ARG A 58 -1.93 -2.71 -5.96
CA ARG A 58 -2.11 -3.67 -7.05
C ARG A 58 -3.55 -3.65 -7.52
N LYS A 59 -3.71 -3.64 -8.84
CA LYS A 59 -5.00 -3.68 -9.50
C LYS A 59 -5.44 -5.13 -9.67
N PHE A 60 -6.56 -5.47 -9.04
CA PHE A 60 -7.25 -6.75 -9.19
C PHE A 60 -8.53 -6.49 -10.00
N GLY A 61 -8.42 -6.57 -11.33
CA GLY A 61 -9.52 -6.25 -12.23
C GLY A 61 -9.95 -4.79 -12.11
N ARG A 62 -11.13 -4.54 -11.53
CA ARG A 62 -11.69 -3.17 -11.33
C ARG A 62 -11.33 -2.56 -9.97
N ILE A 63 -10.72 -3.32 -9.06
CA ILE A 63 -10.49 -2.93 -7.68
C ILE A 63 -9.00 -2.70 -7.46
N TRP A 64 -8.65 -1.62 -6.75
CA TRP A 64 -7.30 -1.40 -6.25
C TRP A 64 -7.20 -1.90 -4.81
N ARG A 65 -6.17 -2.70 -4.54
CA ARG A 65 -5.77 -3.08 -3.18
C ARG A 65 -4.43 -2.46 -2.86
N VAL A 66 -4.28 -2.01 -1.63
CA VAL A 66 -3.15 -1.22 -1.17
C VAL A 66 -2.49 -1.92 0.00
N ARG A 67 -1.16 -1.93 0.02
CA ARG A 67 -0.34 -2.49 1.08
C ARG A 67 0.65 -1.42 1.51
N PHE A 68 0.71 -1.17 2.81
CA PHE A 68 1.66 -0.24 3.41
C PHE A 68 2.97 -0.98 3.70
N SER A 69 4.10 -0.31 3.50
CA SER A 69 5.38 -0.76 4.04
C SER A 69 5.53 -0.25 5.47
N ASP A 70 6.45 -0.88 6.21
CA ASP A 70 6.76 -0.55 7.61
C ASP A 70 6.99 0.95 7.86
N ALA A 71 7.51 1.69 6.87
CA ALA A 71 7.72 3.14 6.93
C ALA A 71 6.45 3.98 7.18
N TRP A 72 5.26 3.45 6.89
CA TRP A 72 3.99 4.13 7.17
C TRP A 72 3.34 3.68 8.48
N GLY A 73 3.80 2.56 9.06
CA GLY A 73 3.04 1.85 10.09
C GLY A 73 1.79 1.19 9.51
N LEU A 74 1.29 0.16 10.16
CA LEU A 74 -0.06 -0.32 9.87
C LEU A 74 -1.06 0.71 10.38
N PRO A 75 -2.24 0.90 9.75
CA PRO A 75 -3.32 1.59 10.42
C PRO A 75 -3.56 0.83 11.73
N GLU A 76 -3.25 1.46 12.85
CA GLU A 76 -3.53 0.90 14.17
C GLU A 76 -5.02 0.57 14.19
N ASP A 77 -5.32 -0.72 14.25
CA ASP A 77 -6.67 -1.16 14.60
C ASP A 77 -6.81 -0.79 16.07
N GLU A 78 -7.37 0.39 16.35
CA GLU A 78 -7.83 0.80 17.67
C GLU A 78 -9.02 -0.11 18.10
N SER A 79 -8.80 -1.43 18.19
CA SER A 79 -9.65 -2.34 18.96
C SER A 79 -9.05 -2.50 20.35
N GLY A 80 -8.93 -1.38 21.04
CA GLY A 80 -8.76 -1.28 22.47
C GLY A 80 -10.00 -0.62 23.07
N VAL A 81 -11.11 -1.35 23.16
CA VAL A 81 -12.21 -0.97 24.07
C VAL A 81 -12.47 -2.13 25.03
N ASN A 82 -11.73 -2.03 26.14
CA ASN A 82 -11.92 -2.52 27.50
C ASN A 82 -13.14 -3.40 27.82
#